data_AF-A0A561DNQ7-F1
#
_entry.id   AF-A0A561DNQ7-F1
#
_cell.length_a   1.000
_cell.length_b   1.000
_cell.length_c   1.000
_cell.angle_alpha   90.00
_cell.angle_beta   90.00
_cell.angle_gamma   90.00
#
_symmetry.space_group_name_H-M   'P 1'
#
loop_
_entity.id
_entity.type
_entity.pdbx_description
1 polymer ?
#
loop_
_entity_poly.entity_id
_entity_poly.type
_entity_poly.pdbx_seq_one_letter_code
_entity_poly.pdbx_strand_id
1 'polypeptide(L)' 'MLLLTYIVLFVITVYTFGFGITLWKGKQKFSAAAVFFLCLTLIVLPFFTII' A
#
# COMPACT_ATOMS: atom_id res chain seq x y z
N MET A 1 -16.81 -12.47 -5.33
CA MET A 1 -16.17 -11.18 -5.69
C MET A 1 -15.47 -10.55 -4.50
N LEU A 2 -16.17 -10.27 -3.40
CA LEU A 2 -15.60 -9.63 -2.19
C LEU A 2 -14.35 -10.34 -1.61
N LEU A 3 -14.36 -11.67 -1.52
CA LEU A 3 -13.24 -12.43 -0.95
C LEU A 3 -11.95 -12.30 -1.78
N LEU A 4 -12.09 -12.20 -3.10
CA LEU A 4 -10.99 -12.03 -4.04
C LEU A 4 -10.42 -10.60 -3.94
N THR A 5 -11.30 -9.61 -3.74
CA THR A 5 -10.91 -8.23 -3.48
C THR A 5 -10.07 -8.11 -2.21
N TYR A 6 -10.48 -8.73 -1.10
CA TYR A 6 -9.69 -8.71 0.15
C TYR A 6 -8.31 -9.35 0.01
N ILE A 7 -8.21 -10.48 -0.71
CA ILE A 7 -6.93 -11.15 -0.97
C ILE A 7 -6.01 -10.24 -1.79
N VAL A 8 -6.52 -9.67 -2.88
CA VAL A 8 -5.76 -8.77 -3.74
C VAL A 8 -5.32 -7.54 -2.95
N LEU A 9 -6.19 -6.95 -2.14
CA LEU A 9 -5.88 -5.78 -1.32
C LEU A 9 -4.76 -6.10 -0.32
N PHE A 10 -4.82 -7.26 0.34
CA PHE A 10 -3.79 -7.73 1.25
C PHE A 10 -2.42 -7.89 0.55
N VAL A 11 -2.40 -8.51 -0.63
CA VAL A 11 -1.17 -8.69 -1.42
C VAL A 11 -0.56 -7.34 -1.83
N ILE A 12 -1.39 -6.40 -2.31
CA ILE A 12 -0.91 -5.08 -2.73
C ILE A 12 -0.40 -4.28 -1.52
N THR A 13 -1.07 -4.35 -0.37
CA THR A 13 -0.62 -3.69 0.87
C THR A 13 0.74 -4.22 1.30
N VAL A 14 0.94 -5.54 1.37
CA VAL A 14 2.22 -6.14 1.77
C VAL A 14 3.34 -5.77 0.78
N TYR A 15 3.05 -5.81 -0.52
CA TYR A 15 4.02 -5.43 -1.55
C TYR A 15 4.41 -3.94 -1.46
N THR A 16 3.42 -3.05 -1.30
CA THR A 16 3.64 -1.60 -1.20
C THR A 16 4.42 -1.25 0.07
N PHE A 17 4.17 -1.95 1.17
CA PHE A 17 4.92 -1.78 2.42
C PHE A 17 6.38 -2.23 2.29
N GLY A 18 6.62 -3.40 1.67
CA GLY A 18 7.97 -3.90 1.37
C GLY A 18 8.74 -2.98 0.40
N PHE A 19 8.04 -2.39 -0.56
CA PHE A 19 8.60 -1.41 -1.50
C PHE A 19 8.98 -0.10 -0.79
N GLY A 20 8.14 0.40 0.12
CA GLY A 20 8.44 1.57 0.95
C GLY A 20 9.69 1.39 1.81
N ILE A 21 9.87 0.21 2.42
CA ILE A 21 11.08 -0.13 3.19
C ILE A 21 12.32 -0.19 2.29
N THR A 22 12.19 -0.76 1.10
CA THR A 22 13.29 -0.85 0.11
C THR A 22 13.73 0.55 -0.34
N LEU A 23 12.78 1.45 -0.61
CA LEU A 23 13.06 2.85 -0.96
C LEU A 23 13.72 3.63 0.17
N TRP A 24 13.34 3.36 1.42
CA TRP A 24 13.98 3.94 2.60
C TRP A 24 15.45 3.53 2.70
N LYS A 25 15.75 2.24 2.44
CA LYS A 25 17.13 1.73 2.39
C LYS A 25 17.93 2.30 1.22
N GLY A 26 17.29 2.56 0.08
CA GLY A 26 17.90 3.15 -1.11
C GLY A 26 18.22 4.66 -1.03
N LYS A 27 18.12 5.27 0.15
CA LYS A 27 18.31 6.73 0.41
C LYS A 27 17.35 7.66 -0.36
N GLN A 28 16.39 7.16 -1.11
CA GLN A 28 15.34 7.95 -1.76
C GLN A 28 14.20 8.25 -0.79
N LYS A 29 14.50 9.02 0.27
CA LYS A 29 13.57 9.31 1.38
C LYS A 29 12.28 9.99 0.93
N PHE A 30 12.32 10.80 -0.12
CA PHE A 30 11.16 11.51 -0.65
C PHE A 30 10.18 10.55 -1.34
N SER A 31 10.71 9.67 -2.21
CA SER A 31 9.93 8.60 -2.83
C SER A 31 9.43 7.57 -1.81
N ALA A 32 10.22 7.24 -0.79
CA ALA A 32 9.80 6.38 0.31
C ALA A 32 8.58 6.95 1.05
N ALA A 33 8.59 8.25 1.36
CA ALA A 33 7.47 8.93 2.01
C ALA A 33 6.20 8.93 1.14
N ALA A 34 6.33 9.16 -0.16
CA ALA A 34 5.20 9.08 -1.10
C ALA A 34 4.60 7.67 -1.17
N VAL A 35 5.44 6.63 -1.18
CA VAL A 35 4.99 5.22 -1.19
C VAL A 35 4.34 4.83 0.13
N PHE A 36 4.85 5.31 1.27
CA PHE A 36 4.20 5.11 2.57
C PHE A 36 2.82 5.76 2.64
N PHE A 37 2.70 6.98 2.11
CA PHE A 37 1.41 7.67 2.01
C PHE A 37 0.43 6.94 1.09
N LEU A 38 0.92 6.44 -0.06
CA LEU A 38 0.17 5.58 -0.99
C LEU A 38 -0.29 4.27 -0.34
N CYS A 39 0.55 3.68 0.51
CA CYS A 39 0.17 2.48 1.26
C CYS A 39 -0.98 2.76 2.24
N LEU A 40 -0.97 3.94 2.86
CA LEU A 40 -2.03 4.40 3.77
C LEU A 40 -3.35 4.64 3.02
N THR A 41 -3.30 5.29 1.86
CA THR A 41 -4.49 5.50 1.03
C THR A 41 -5.03 4.20 0.45
N LEU A 42 -4.19 3.24 0.06
CA LEU A 42 -4.60 1.91 -0.39
C LEU A 42 -5.36 1.11 0.68
N ILE A 43 -5.02 1.29 1.95
CA ILE A 43 -5.74 0.66 3.07
C ILE A 43 -7.06 1.38 3.30
N VAL A 44 -7.10 2.71 3.19
CA VAL A 44 -8.26 3.53 3.57
C VAL A 44 -9.33 3.63 2.49
N LEU A 45 -8.96 3.80 1.21
CA LEU A 45 -9.88 3.87 0.07
C LEU A 45 -10.93 2.74 -0.02
N PRO A 46 -10.58 1.45 0.15
CA PRO A 46 -11.56 0.37 0.04
C PRO A 46 -12.70 0.51 1.05
N PHE A 47 -12.50 1.14 2.20
CA PHE A 47 -13.57 1.40 3.17
C PHE A 47 -14.59 2.43 2.68
N PHE A 48 -14.22 3.30 1.73
CA PHE A 48 -15.12 4.31 1.14
C PHE A 48 -15.77 3.87 -0.16
N THR A 49 -15.27 2.80 -0.80
CA THR A 49 -15.74 2.33 -2.11
C THR A 49 -16.41 0.96 -2.06
N ILE A 50 -16.02 0.09 -1.11
CA ILE A 50 -16.52 -1.30 -1.01
C ILE A 50 -17.63 -1.44 0.04
N ILE A 51 -17.70 -0.54 1.03
CA ILE A 51 -18.79 -0.43 2.02
C ILE A 51 -19.90 0.44 1.41
#